data_AF-A0A6B3CF19-F1
#
_entry.id   AF-A0A6B3CF19-F1
#
_cell.length_a   1.000
_cell.length_b   1.000
_cell.length_c   1.000
_cell.angle_alpha   90.00
_cell.angle_beta   90.00
_cell.angle_gamma   90.00
#
_symmetry.space_group_name_H-M   'P 1'
#
loop_
_entity.id
_entity.type
_entity.pdbx_description
1 polymer ?
#
loop_
_entity_poly.entity_id
_entity_poly.type
_entity_poly.pdbx_seq_one_letter_code
_entity_poly.pdbx_strand_id
1 'polypeptide(L)'
;NARALAAAGADPWRPSLGGWSPGRLSLAGPTPQLFPVPEGVSLSDTERAAAQEAHRLTTALGEFYYDGTGLACVAGIDAAEAVRRLQATPVVDGELLDVL
;
A
#
# COMPACT_ATOMS: atom_id res chain seq x y z
N ASN A 1 -4.80 4.25 -3.32
CA ASN A 1 -4.66 5.59 -2.70
C ASN A 1 -5.72 6.59 -3.15
N ALA A 2 -5.87 6.92 -4.44
CA ALA A 2 -6.87 7.91 -4.89
C ALA A 2 -8.30 7.66 -4.39
N ARG A 3 -8.81 6.42 -4.48
CA ARG A 3 -10.13 6.04 -3.91
C ARG A 3 -10.22 6.25 -2.40
N ALA A 4 -9.19 5.87 -1.65
CA ALA A 4 -9.17 6.00 -0.20
C ALA A 4 -9.21 7.47 0.24
N LEU A 5 -8.47 8.34 -0.46
CA LEU A 5 -8.49 9.78 -0.21
C LEU A 5 -9.86 10.39 -0.52
N ALA A 6 -10.48 10.01 -1.64
CA ALA A 6 -11.82 10.48 -1.98
C ALA A 6 -12.89 9.97 -0.99
N ALA A 7 -12.79 8.72 -0.55
CA ALA A 7 -13.66 8.17 0.49
C ALA A 7 -13.50 8.91 1.84
N ALA A 8 -12.30 9.43 2.13
CA ALA A 8 -12.04 10.29 3.29
C ALA A 8 -12.50 11.75 3.10
N GLY A 9 -13.15 12.08 1.97
CA GLY A 9 -13.68 13.42 1.69
C GLY A 9 -12.68 14.40 1.09
N ALA A 10 -11.52 13.94 0.61
CA ALA A 10 -10.59 14.83 -0.09
C ALA A 10 -11.16 15.29 -1.44
N ASP A 11 -11.04 16.58 -1.72
CA ASP A 11 -11.35 17.14 -3.04
C ASP A 11 -10.40 16.53 -4.09
N PRO A 12 -10.92 15.91 -5.17
CA PRO A 12 -10.10 15.25 -6.18
C PRO A 12 -9.09 16.14 -6.89
N TRP A 13 -9.35 17.44 -7.03
CA TRP A 13 -8.54 18.34 -7.84
C TRP A 13 -7.85 19.43 -7.03
N ARG A 14 -8.14 19.54 -5.74
CA ARG A 14 -7.38 20.39 -4.82
C ARG A 14 -5.97 19.80 -4.60
N PRO A 15 -4.89 20.53 -4.96
CA PRO A 15 -3.53 20.08 -4.68
C PRO A 15 -3.29 19.97 -3.17
N SER A 16 -2.56 18.93 -2.77
CA SER A 16 -2.07 18.70 -1.42
C SER A 16 -0.53 18.68 -1.41
N LEU A 17 0.09 17.58 -1.00
CA LEU A 17 1.53 17.44 -0.85
C LEU A 17 2.22 17.42 -2.22
N GLY A 18 3.17 18.34 -2.42
CA GLY A 18 3.98 18.40 -3.64
C GLY A 18 3.18 18.62 -4.94
N GLY A 19 2.03 19.30 -4.86
CA GLY A 19 1.19 19.55 -6.03
C GLY A 19 0.29 18.36 -6.43
N TRP A 20 0.33 17.25 -5.70
CA TRP A 20 -0.52 16.09 -5.97
C TRP A 20 -1.92 16.26 -5.39
N SER A 21 -2.92 15.95 -6.20
CA SER A 21 -4.31 15.76 -5.78
C SER A 21 -4.72 14.29 -5.94
N PRO A 22 -5.81 13.82 -5.29
CA PRO A 22 -6.32 12.46 -5.51
C PRO A 22 -6.60 12.16 -6.99
N GLY A 23 -7.06 13.14 -7.74
CA GLY A 23 -7.29 13.07 -9.19
C GLY A 23 -6.00 12.94 -10.00
N ARG A 24 -4.97 13.77 -9.76
CA ARG A 24 -3.65 13.56 -10.41
C ARG A 24 -3.04 12.21 -10.05
N LEU A 25 -3.18 11.77 -8.80
CA LEU A 25 -2.76 10.43 -8.35
C LEU A 25 -3.49 9.31 -9.09
N SER A 26 -4.77 9.49 -9.37
CA SER A 26 -5.57 8.53 -10.14
C SER A 26 -4.99 8.34 -11.54
N LEU A 27 -4.56 9.41 -12.22
CA LEU A 27 -3.93 9.34 -13.56
C LEU A 27 -2.66 8.48 -13.61
N ALA A 28 -1.90 8.42 -12.51
CA ALA A 28 -0.68 7.63 -12.40
C ALA A 28 -0.92 6.22 -11.83
N GLY A 29 -2.14 5.95 -11.34
CA GLY A 29 -2.50 4.72 -10.67
C GLY A 29 -3.30 3.76 -11.57
N PRO A 30 -3.78 2.64 -11.01
CA PRO A 30 -4.48 1.60 -11.76
C PRO A 30 -5.89 2.00 -12.22
N THR A 31 -6.38 3.18 -11.84
CA THR A 31 -7.70 3.69 -12.24
C THR A 31 -7.59 5.14 -12.73
N PRO A 32 -7.09 5.36 -13.96
CA PRO A 32 -6.79 6.70 -14.49
C PRO A 32 -8.00 7.58 -14.86
N GLN A 33 -9.23 7.10 -14.65
CA GLN A 33 -10.46 7.86 -14.91
C GLN A 33 -11.42 7.80 -13.72
N LEU A 34 -10.88 7.74 -12.50
CA LEU A 34 -11.69 7.68 -11.29
C LEU A 34 -12.55 8.94 -11.11
N PHE A 35 -12.12 10.07 -11.67
CA PHE A 35 -12.84 11.34 -11.65
C PHE A 35 -12.83 11.96 -13.05
N PRO A 36 -13.84 12.78 -13.41
CA PRO A 36 -13.78 13.61 -14.60
C PRO A 36 -12.54 14.52 -14.56
N VAL A 37 -11.70 14.45 -15.59
CA VAL A 37 -10.43 15.18 -15.65
C VAL A 37 -10.67 16.61 -16.16
N PRO A 38 -10.31 17.65 -15.40
CA PRO A 38 -10.39 19.03 -15.85
C PRO A 38 -9.47 19.29 -17.04
N GLU A 39 -9.87 20.23 -17.89
CA GLU A 39 -9.06 20.64 -19.03
C GLU A 39 -7.68 21.15 -18.58
N GLY A 40 -6.63 20.80 -19.33
CA GLY A 40 -5.24 21.16 -19.01
C GLY A 40 -4.59 20.30 -17.92
N VAL A 41 -5.32 19.42 -17.23
CA VAL A 41 -4.73 18.53 -16.23
C VAL A 41 -4.21 17.26 -16.90
N SER A 42 -2.89 17.07 -16.84
CA SER A 42 -2.24 15.85 -17.29
C SER A 42 -0.99 15.54 -16.49
N LEU A 43 -0.52 14.29 -16.60
CA LEU A 43 0.84 13.94 -16.20
C LEU A 43 1.82 14.49 -17.22
N SER A 44 2.97 14.97 -16.75
CA SER A 44 4.14 15.19 -17.58
C SER A 44 4.63 13.89 -18.21
N ASP A 45 5.45 13.99 -19.24
CA ASP A 45 5.97 12.81 -19.95
C ASP A 45 6.80 11.92 -19.01
N THR A 46 7.60 12.51 -18.12
CA THR A 46 8.37 11.79 -17.12
C THR A 46 7.47 11.07 -16.11
N GLU A 47 6.44 11.74 -15.59
CA GLU A 47 5.46 11.12 -14.68
C GLU A 47 4.72 9.96 -15.36
N ARG A 48 4.35 10.13 -16.63
CA ARG A 48 3.67 9.09 -17.42
C ARG A 48 4.57 7.88 -17.65
N ALA A 49 5.84 8.10 -18.02
CA ALA A 49 6.81 7.05 -18.20
C ALA A 49 7.06 6.28 -16.88
N ALA A 50 7.17 6.99 -15.76
CA ALA A 50 7.32 6.37 -14.45
C ALA A 50 6.10 5.53 -14.07
N ALA A 51 4.87 6.00 -14.34
CA ALA A 51 3.65 5.24 -14.09
C ALA A 51 3.56 3.95 -14.94
N GLN A 52 3.96 4.03 -16.22
CA GLN A 52 4.01 2.88 -17.12
C GLN A 52 5.04 1.84 -16.65
N GLU A 53 6.23 2.29 -16.24
CA GLU A 53 7.27 1.41 -15.73
C GLU A 53 6.87 0.78 -14.40
N ALA A 54 6.25 1.54 -13.49
CA ALA A 54 5.71 1.00 -12.25
C ALA A 54 4.67 -0.09 -12.53
N HIS A 55 3.80 0.10 -13.54
CA HIS A 55 2.84 -0.93 -13.95
C HIS A 55 3.54 -2.19 -14.46
N ARG A 56 4.52 -2.05 -15.36
CA ARG A 56 5.33 -3.18 -15.86
C ARG A 56 6.00 -3.94 -14.73
N LEU A 57 6.63 -3.24 -13.79
CA LEU A 57 7.31 -3.84 -12.65
C LEU A 57 6.33 -4.52 -11.70
N THR A 58 5.19 -3.91 -11.39
CA THR A 58 4.16 -4.50 -10.52
C THR A 58 3.59 -5.77 -11.14
N THR A 59 3.33 -5.77 -12.46
CA THR A 59 2.87 -6.96 -13.19
C THR A 59 3.94 -8.05 -13.22
N ALA A 60 5.21 -7.69 -13.45
CA ALA A 60 6.31 -8.66 -13.47
C ALA A 60 6.60 -9.26 -12.08
N LEU A 61 6.43 -8.47 -11.03
CA LEU A 61 6.54 -8.93 -9.65
C LEU A 61 5.37 -9.88 -9.33
N GLY A 62 4.15 -9.54 -9.73
CA GLY A 62 2.96 -10.34 -9.44
C GLY A 62 2.43 -10.10 -8.02
N GLU A 63 1.44 -10.90 -7.63
CA GLU A 63 0.89 -10.87 -6.27
C GLU A 63 1.58 -11.91 -5.40
N PHE A 64 2.22 -11.46 -4.33
CA PHE A 64 2.82 -12.33 -3.33
C PHE A 64 2.11 -12.14 -2.01
N TYR A 65 1.75 -13.25 -1.37
CA TYR A 65 1.46 -13.26 0.06
C TYR A 65 2.80 -13.25 0.81
N TYR A 66 3.06 -12.19 1.56
CA TYR A 66 4.14 -12.17 2.54
C TYR A 66 3.51 -12.04 3.92
N ASP A 67 3.84 -12.97 4.81
CA ASP A 67 3.68 -12.73 6.25
C ASP A 67 4.64 -11.60 6.62
N GLY A 68 4.11 -10.37 6.62
CA GLY A 68 4.82 -9.19 7.10
C GLY A 68 5.10 -9.33 8.59
N THR A 69 6.16 -10.06 8.93
CA THR A 69 6.56 -10.28 10.32
C THR A 69 7.37 -9.07 10.81
N GLY A 70 6.85 -8.40 11.83
CA GLY A 70 7.55 -7.33 12.54
C GLY A 70 8.12 -7.86 13.86
N LEU A 71 9.37 -7.51 14.18
CA LEU A 71 9.99 -7.81 15.47
C LEU A 71 10.12 -6.52 16.29
N ALA A 72 9.65 -6.55 17.54
CA ALA A 72 9.87 -5.49 18.51
C ALA A 72 10.48 -6.08 19.79
N CYS A 73 11.67 -5.62 20.17
CA CYS A 73 12.31 -5.99 21.43
C CYS A 73 11.94 -4.98 22.51
N VAL A 74 10.99 -5.33 23.37
CA VAL A 74 10.50 -4.48 24.46
C VAL A 74 11.09 -4.96 25.79
N ALA A 75 11.72 -4.06 26.53
CA ALA A 75 12.28 -4.40 27.84
C ALA A 75 11.19 -4.93 28.79
N GLY A 76 11.48 -6.06 29.45
CA GLY A 76 10.54 -6.71 30.38
C GLY A 76 9.40 -7.50 29.71
N ILE A 77 9.42 -7.68 28.39
CA ILE A 77 8.51 -8.58 27.68
C ILE A 77 9.34 -9.70 27.07
N ASP A 78 9.33 -10.85 27.73
CA ASP A 78 9.88 -12.10 27.20
C ASP A 78 8.80 -12.89 26.42
N ALA A 79 9.20 -14.04 25.86
CA ALA A 79 8.30 -14.88 25.07
C ALA A 79 7.08 -15.36 25.88
N ALA A 80 7.26 -15.71 27.15
CA ALA A 80 6.17 -16.19 27.99
C ALA A 80 5.16 -15.07 28.28
N GLU A 81 5.65 -13.88 28.59
CA GLU A 81 4.82 -12.70 28.81
C GLU A 81 4.09 -12.26 27.53
N ALA A 82 4.76 -12.33 26.37
CA ALA A 82 4.13 -12.08 25.08
C ALA A 82 2.97 -13.07 24.81
N VAL A 83 3.21 -14.37 25.01
CA VAL A 83 2.21 -15.44 24.84
C VAL A 83 1.00 -15.21 25.75
N ARG A 84 1.24 -14.88 27.03
CA ARG A 84 0.18 -14.61 28.00
C ARG A 84 -0.66 -13.40 27.60
N ARG A 85 -0.04 -12.29 27.17
CA ARG A 85 -0.74 -11.07 26.77
C ARG A 85 -1.55 -11.26 25.50
N LEU A 86 -0.99 -11.96 24.53
CA LEU A 86 -1.62 -12.20 23.23
C LEU A 86 -2.61 -13.36 23.26
N GLN A 87 -2.69 -14.11 24.37
CA GLN A 87 -3.42 -15.38 24.47
C GLN A 87 -3.03 -16.34 23.34
N ALA A 88 -1.75 -16.30 22.94
CA ALA A 88 -1.24 -17.06 21.83
C ALA A 88 -0.91 -18.51 22.25
N THR A 89 -0.72 -19.39 21.28
CA THR A 89 -0.16 -20.73 21.49
C THR A 89 1.28 -20.73 20.97
N PRO A 90 2.29 -21.04 21.82
CA PRO A 90 3.66 -21.17 21.35
C PRO A 90 3.77 -22.28 20.30
N VAL A 91 4.47 -22.00 19.21
CA VAL A 91 4.84 -23.03 18.25
C VAL A 91 6.06 -23.75 18.82
N VAL A 92 5.91 -25.04 19.09
CA VAL A 92 6.98 -25.93 19.54
C VAL A 92 7.13 -27.00 18.45
N ASP A 93 8.36 -27.29 18.02
CA ASP A 93 8.72 -28.31 17.01
C ASP A 93 8.65 -27.94 15.51
N GLY A 94 8.76 -26.66 15.15
CA GLY A 94 9.27 -26.26 13.82
C GLY A 94 8.45 -26.69 12.60
N GLU A 95 7.29 -27.31 12.75
CA GLU A 95 6.35 -27.49 11.64
C GLU A 95 5.37 -26.32 11.64
N LEU A 96 5.76 -25.27 10.91
CA LEU A 96 4.81 -24.29 10.40
C LEU A 96 4.79 -24.37 8.87
N LEU A 97 3.57 -24.42 8.36
CA LEU A 97 3.13 -24.31 6.96
C LEU A 97 3.19 -25.60 6.13
N ASP A 98 2.17 -26.45 6.32
CA ASP A 98 1.56 -27.08 5.16
C ASP A 98 1.02 -25.94 4.28
N VAL A 99 1.67 -25.80 3.13
CA VAL A 99 1.45 -24.80 2.11
C VAL A 99 0.18 -25.17 1.32
N LEU A 100 -0.77 -24.22 1.32
CA LEU A 100 -2.00 -24.07 0.53
C LEU A 100 -3.30 -24.69 1.07
#